data_AF-A0A372Q133-F1
#
_entry.id   AF-A0A372Q133-F1
#
_cell.length_a   1.000
_cell.length_b   1.000
_cell.length_c   1.000
_cell.angle_alpha   90.00
_cell.angle_beta   90.00
_cell.angle_gamma   90.00
#
_symmetry.space_group_name_H-M   'P 1'
#
loop_
_entity.id
_entity.type
_entity.pdbx_description
1 polymer ?
#
loop_
_entity_poly.entity_id
_entity_poly.type
_entity_poly.pdbx_seq_one_letter_code
_entity_poly.pdbx_strand_id
1 'polypeptide(L)'
;MNPRLPLSEYFNENSFKDKESKLAIHIIVQLLIDTTASLSFKEIIEVIKKNALKRLSKLPDVLSMPLQQRNFEEAIGYIKETIYSNITCREGKSNYWCIVSGGAPGIGKTRFGQELFNQVKKEVPQYIHNIYNNKCNISHERRTGTHLEYLYIDFGNGHKLTPQDYGIAASIIVGLRIAHAFFIEKEYGMTFQEFRVALEQYRVSFNNFHVNVVIGEIRKSLNLPDKHFFYLYLHIDEFQLIDSWDKEDKLNQPTKLLKNMIHNISEFMLNSTIPTFVQPFLSGTAPLAVIQHKEASRISFHFVDCPLLNDKSIIRIMDHFAEKFNAGIANYAYKWKYCRQMLQLLRDTGGLPRALQRLFIVCFGVDGERGRKFFEKLEKKDLNFADYFIKVKDSLDKQYGIKDYVVNNEKVAMKLMYYCIEGIAIAPRECLDDNNPDLTIRSLERDKHIILSSAEQSARYNLFLINMPFYFICLYNDVLCIVSPTLIRKLYDNRMYWKEFLAYHEAFRTNLAIRMGKTTMTLRELYPSADESDVHFDMSVKLKPLRVCEANEQFPFTNPLTEKSDGEIIDWKSGLVVIINSSMQMGLWFKKDA
;
A
#
# COMPACT_ATOMS: atom_id res chain seq x y z
N MET A 1 -48.13 19.48 -0.32
CA MET A 1 -48.23 20.64 0.59
C MET A 1 -47.61 20.24 1.91
N ASN A 2 -46.69 21.03 2.46
CA ASN A 2 -46.17 20.76 3.81
C ASN A 2 -47.13 21.36 4.84
N PRO A 3 -47.54 20.60 5.88
CA PRO A 3 -48.39 21.12 6.92
C PRO A 3 -47.66 22.23 7.70
N ARG A 4 -48.39 23.30 8.04
CA ARG A 4 -47.85 24.46 8.76
C ARG A 4 -47.54 24.17 10.23
N LEU A 5 -48.08 23.09 10.78
CA LEU A 5 -47.89 22.64 12.15
C LEU A 5 -47.56 21.13 12.19
N PRO A 6 -46.94 20.62 13.28
CA PRO A 6 -46.73 19.19 13.48
C PRO A 6 -48.05 18.41 13.50
N LEU A 7 -48.07 17.21 12.91
CA LEU A 7 -49.27 16.35 12.83
C LEU A 7 -49.91 16.07 14.21
N SER A 8 -49.12 16.04 15.27
CA SER A 8 -49.57 15.85 16.65
C SER A 8 -50.48 16.98 17.18
N GLU A 9 -50.40 18.18 16.60
CA GLU A 9 -51.30 19.28 16.95
C GLU A 9 -52.64 19.18 16.21
N TYR A 10 -52.65 18.61 15.00
CA TYR A 10 -53.88 18.34 14.26
C TYR A 10 -54.65 17.14 14.84
N PHE A 11 -53.93 16.18 15.43
CA PHE A 11 -54.49 14.94 15.98
C PHE A 11 -54.05 14.75 17.44
N ASN A 12 -54.74 15.40 18.37
CA ASN A 12 -54.54 15.17 19.81
C ASN A 12 -55.62 14.23 20.36
N GLU A 13 -55.43 13.74 21.59
CA GLU A 13 -56.32 12.74 22.22
C GLU A 13 -57.78 13.20 22.36
N ASN A 14 -58.05 14.51 22.24
CA ASN A 14 -59.41 15.07 22.28
C ASN A 14 -60.06 15.27 20.91
N SER A 15 -59.35 15.01 19.80
CA SER A 15 -59.83 15.32 18.44
C SER A 15 -60.95 14.38 17.93
N PHE A 16 -61.29 13.30 18.63
CA PHE A 16 -62.26 12.29 18.17
C PHE A 16 -63.21 11.84 19.29
N LYS A 17 -64.20 12.67 19.62
CA LYS A 17 -65.14 12.39 20.72
C LYS A 17 -66.43 11.66 20.33
N ASP A 18 -66.79 11.56 19.05
CA ASP A 18 -68.01 10.85 18.62
C ASP A 18 -67.82 9.99 17.37
N LYS A 19 -68.79 9.10 17.13
CA LYS A 19 -68.77 8.08 16.07
C LYS A 19 -68.90 8.68 14.67
N GLU A 20 -69.54 9.84 14.53
CA GLU A 20 -69.67 10.57 13.26
C GLU A 20 -68.34 11.23 12.85
N SER A 21 -67.57 11.79 13.80
CA SER A 21 -66.25 12.37 13.53
C SER A 21 -65.23 11.36 12.96
N LYS A 22 -65.41 10.06 13.24
CA LYS A 22 -64.54 8.99 12.71
C LYS A 22 -64.84 8.60 11.27
N LEU A 23 -66.04 8.88 10.77
CA LEU A 23 -66.48 8.51 9.41
C LEU A 23 -66.20 9.61 8.37
N ALA A 24 -65.93 10.85 8.80
CA ALA A 24 -65.75 12.00 7.92
C ALA A 24 -64.31 12.20 7.38
N ILE A 25 -63.34 11.36 7.78
CA ILE A 25 -61.96 11.46 7.28
C ILE A 25 -61.73 10.37 6.22
N HIS A 26 -61.67 10.79 4.96
CA HIS A 26 -61.10 9.97 3.90
C HIS A 26 -59.59 10.15 3.90
N ILE A 27 -58.88 9.26 4.60
CA ILE A 27 -57.43 9.14 4.45
C ILE A 27 -57.20 8.53 3.08
N ILE A 28 -56.89 9.36 2.09
CA ILE A 28 -56.30 8.89 0.85
C ILE A 28 -54.86 8.50 1.20
N VAL A 29 -54.69 7.25 1.64
CA VAL A 29 -53.38 6.62 1.62
C VAL A 29 -53.06 6.47 0.15
N GLN A 30 -52.22 7.37 -0.37
CA GLN A 30 -51.53 7.08 -1.61
C GLN A 30 -50.65 5.87 -1.29
N LEU A 31 -51.12 4.68 -1.65
CA LEU A 31 -50.23 3.55 -1.85
C LEU A 31 -49.17 4.10 -2.81
N LEU A 32 -47.94 4.29 -2.32
CA LEU A 32 -46.78 4.22 -3.19
C LEU A 32 -46.93 2.86 -3.85
N ILE A 33 -47.36 2.89 -5.11
CA ILE A 33 -47.53 1.71 -5.91
C ILE A 33 -46.19 0.99 -5.80
N ASP A 34 -46.20 -0.19 -5.17
CA ASP A 34 -45.17 -1.19 -5.34
C ASP A 34 -45.19 -1.57 -6.82
N THR A 35 -44.61 -0.72 -7.66
CA THR A 35 -44.08 -1.17 -8.94
C THR A 35 -42.81 -1.92 -8.61
N THR A 36 -42.94 -3.14 -8.07
CA THR A 36 -41.93 -4.19 -8.27
C THR A 36 -41.99 -4.65 -9.72
N ALA A 37 -41.98 -3.70 -10.67
CA ALA A 37 -41.52 -3.97 -12.01
C ALA A 37 -40.01 -4.18 -11.86
N SER A 38 -39.53 -5.36 -12.21
CA SER A 38 -38.09 -5.62 -12.32
C SER A 38 -37.52 -4.64 -13.34
N LEU A 39 -37.00 -3.51 -12.88
CA LEU A 39 -36.34 -2.54 -13.73
C LEU A 39 -35.10 -3.19 -14.35
N SER A 40 -34.89 -2.92 -15.64
CA SER A 40 -33.69 -3.34 -16.35
C SER A 40 -32.44 -2.64 -15.79
N PHE A 41 -31.27 -3.22 -16.04
CA PHE A 41 -29.98 -2.63 -15.65
C PHE A 41 -29.87 -1.15 -16.08
N LYS A 42 -30.23 -0.86 -17.34
CA LYS A 42 -30.12 0.49 -17.92
C LYS A 42 -31.01 1.49 -17.18
N GLU A 43 -32.25 1.12 -16.88
CA GLU A 43 -33.18 1.99 -16.15
C GLU A 43 -32.67 2.32 -14.75
N ILE A 44 -32.16 1.30 -14.04
CA ILE A 44 -31.58 1.47 -12.70
C ILE A 44 -30.40 2.45 -12.74
N ILE A 45 -29.44 2.23 -13.65
CA ILE A 45 -28.25 3.08 -13.77
C ILE A 45 -28.64 4.53 -14.12
N GLU A 46 -29.57 4.74 -15.05
CA GLU A 46 -30.00 6.10 -15.42
C GLU A 46 -30.73 6.83 -14.28
N VAL A 47 -31.55 6.13 -13.49
CA VAL A 47 -32.16 6.72 -12.29
C VAL A 47 -31.09 7.15 -11.27
N ILE A 48 -30.08 6.31 -11.05
CA ILE A 48 -28.99 6.62 -10.12
C ILE A 48 -28.18 7.83 -10.61
N LYS A 49 -27.83 7.88 -11.91
CA LYS A 49 -27.09 8.99 -12.51
C LYS A 49 -27.81 10.33 -12.37
N LYS A 50 -29.14 10.37 -12.50
CA LYS A 50 -29.93 11.61 -12.36
C LYS A 50 -29.76 12.26 -10.99
N ASN A 51 -29.52 11.46 -9.96
CA ASN A 51 -29.34 11.93 -8.59
C ASN A 51 -27.85 12.14 -8.23
N ALA A 52 -26.93 11.85 -9.15
CA ALA A 52 -25.50 11.92 -8.91
C ALA A 52 -24.92 13.27 -9.35
N LEU A 53 -24.07 13.87 -8.52
CA LEU A 53 -23.31 15.06 -8.89
C LEU A 53 -22.20 14.69 -9.88
N LYS A 54 -22.08 15.46 -10.97
CA LYS A 54 -20.97 15.31 -11.91
C LYS A 54 -19.64 15.55 -11.22
N ARG A 55 -18.66 14.72 -11.55
CA ARG A 55 -17.30 14.84 -11.02
C ARG A 55 -16.65 16.10 -11.59
N LEU A 56 -16.07 16.93 -10.72
CA LEU A 56 -15.15 17.98 -11.16
C LEU A 56 -13.94 17.32 -11.82
N SER A 57 -13.43 17.92 -12.91
CA SER A 57 -12.26 17.38 -13.63
C SER A 57 -11.10 17.17 -12.66
N LYS A 58 -10.48 15.99 -12.70
CA LYS A 58 -9.24 15.75 -11.94
C LYS A 58 -8.19 16.73 -12.45
N LEU A 59 -7.76 17.66 -11.60
CA LEU A 59 -6.57 18.48 -11.86
C LEU A 59 -5.38 17.54 -12.13
N PRO A 60 -4.45 17.92 -13.03
CA PRO A 60 -3.24 17.14 -13.27
C PRO A 60 -2.51 16.91 -11.94
N ASP A 61 -2.07 15.68 -11.68
CA ASP A 61 -1.25 15.39 -10.51
C ASP A 61 0.13 16.04 -10.67
N VAL A 62 0.26 17.27 -10.16
CA VAL A 62 1.49 18.06 -10.21
C VAL A 62 2.65 17.33 -9.49
N LEU A 63 2.34 16.41 -8.58
CA LEU A 63 3.33 15.60 -7.87
C LEU A 63 3.41 14.15 -8.38
N SER A 64 2.98 13.89 -9.61
CA SER A 64 3.20 12.60 -10.26
C SER A 64 4.71 12.34 -10.42
N MET A 65 5.25 11.41 -9.62
CA MET A 65 6.65 11.00 -9.69
C MET A 65 6.90 10.25 -11.01
N PRO A 66 8.07 10.35 -11.68
CA PRO A 66 8.36 9.49 -12.82
C PRO A 66 8.46 8.02 -12.41
N LEU A 67 8.03 7.12 -13.30
CA LEU A 67 8.12 5.68 -13.07
C LEU A 67 9.59 5.24 -13.07
N GLN A 68 9.99 4.42 -12.11
CA GLN A 68 11.35 3.88 -11.98
C GLN A 68 11.30 2.40 -11.58
N GLN A 69 12.33 1.63 -11.98
CA GLN A 69 12.55 0.22 -11.59
C GLN A 69 11.30 -0.66 -11.72
N ARG A 70 10.64 -0.59 -12.88
CA ARG A 70 9.57 -1.51 -13.27
C ARG A 70 9.97 -2.22 -14.56
N ASN A 71 9.98 -3.55 -14.52
CA ASN A 71 10.08 -4.36 -15.71
C ASN A 71 8.68 -4.88 -16.04
N PHE A 72 8.20 -4.57 -17.25
CA PHE A 72 6.91 -5.04 -17.76
C PHE A 72 7.06 -6.16 -18.79
N GLU A 73 8.29 -6.46 -19.25
CA GLU A 73 8.54 -7.39 -20.36
C GLU A 73 7.94 -8.77 -20.09
N GLU A 74 8.23 -9.33 -18.92
CA GLU A 74 7.74 -10.66 -18.53
C GLU A 74 6.21 -10.68 -18.39
N ALA A 75 5.63 -9.70 -17.68
CA ALA A 75 4.19 -9.58 -17.51
C ALA A 75 3.45 -9.42 -18.87
N ILE A 76 3.99 -8.60 -19.77
CA ILE A 76 3.48 -8.43 -21.13
C ILE A 76 3.61 -9.72 -21.93
N GLY A 77 4.69 -10.48 -21.75
CA GLY A 77 4.87 -11.81 -22.33
C GLY A 77 3.72 -12.76 -21.97
N TYR A 78 3.42 -12.89 -20.68
CA TYR A 78 2.31 -13.74 -20.21
C TYR A 78 0.93 -13.24 -20.65
N ILE A 79 0.72 -11.92 -20.71
CA ILE A 79 -0.53 -11.34 -21.25
C ILE A 79 -0.67 -11.72 -22.73
N LYS A 80 0.38 -11.56 -23.53
CA LYS A 80 0.39 -11.93 -24.95
C LYS A 80 0.12 -13.43 -25.15
N GLU A 81 0.75 -14.29 -24.35
CA GLU A 81 0.49 -15.73 -24.39
C GLU A 81 -0.97 -16.07 -24.07
N THR A 82 -1.54 -15.43 -23.05
CA THR A 82 -2.94 -15.62 -22.66
C THR A 82 -3.90 -15.21 -23.80
N ILE A 83 -3.66 -14.05 -24.41
CA ILE A 83 -4.44 -13.56 -25.55
C ILE A 83 -4.32 -14.51 -26.75
N TYR A 84 -3.09 -14.93 -27.07
CA TYR A 84 -2.85 -15.87 -28.15
C TYR A 84 -3.61 -17.17 -27.93
N SER A 85 -3.57 -17.71 -26.71
CA SER A 85 -4.21 -18.95 -26.33
C SER A 85 -5.73 -18.84 -26.41
N ASN A 86 -6.31 -17.73 -25.95
CA ASN A 86 -7.74 -17.44 -26.12
C ASN A 86 -8.15 -17.39 -27.60
N ILE A 87 -7.44 -16.62 -28.43
CA ILE A 87 -7.78 -16.46 -29.85
C ILE A 87 -7.65 -17.78 -30.61
N THR A 88 -6.64 -18.59 -30.27
CA THR A 88 -6.38 -19.88 -30.92
C THR A 88 -7.07 -21.06 -30.24
N CYS A 89 -7.89 -20.82 -29.22
CA CYS A 89 -8.65 -21.83 -28.48
C CYS A 89 -7.77 -22.96 -27.92
N ARG A 90 -6.62 -22.62 -27.33
CA ARG A 90 -5.73 -23.61 -26.70
C ARG A 90 -6.33 -24.14 -25.40
N GLU A 91 -6.20 -25.44 -25.19
CA GLU A 91 -6.55 -26.08 -23.92
C GLU A 91 -5.40 -26.02 -22.92
N GLY A 92 -5.71 -26.12 -21.63
CA GLY A 92 -4.73 -26.24 -20.56
C GLY A 92 -4.47 -24.96 -19.77
N LYS A 93 -4.41 -25.11 -18.44
CA LYS A 93 -4.23 -24.03 -17.45
C LYS A 93 -2.93 -23.23 -17.64
N SER A 94 -1.87 -23.86 -18.13
CA SER A 94 -0.55 -23.25 -18.32
C SER A 94 -0.51 -22.19 -19.43
N ASN A 95 -1.58 -22.07 -20.22
CA ASN A 95 -1.69 -21.14 -21.32
C ASN A 95 -2.38 -19.82 -20.95
N TYR A 96 -2.94 -19.72 -19.74
CA TYR A 96 -3.75 -18.59 -19.30
C TYR A 96 -3.26 -18.05 -17.97
N TRP A 97 -2.90 -16.76 -17.93
CA TRP A 97 -2.19 -16.17 -16.81
C TRP A 97 -2.90 -14.95 -16.22
N CYS A 98 -3.24 -15.05 -14.94
CA CYS A 98 -3.58 -13.88 -14.12
C CYS A 98 -2.29 -13.25 -13.61
N ILE A 99 -2.17 -11.94 -13.73
CA ILE A 99 -1.03 -11.19 -13.18
C ILE A 99 -1.35 -10.78 -11.75
N VAL A 100 -0.40 -10.95 -10.83
CA VAL A 100 -0.58 -10.66 -9.41
C VAL A 100 0.59 -9.83 -8.89
N SER A 101 0.30 -8.68 -8.28
CA SER A 101 1.29 -7.90 -7.56
C SER A 101 1.00 -7.95 -6.06
N GLY A 102 1.82 -8.68 -5.31
CA GLY A 102 1.75 -8.78 -3.85
C GLY A 102 2.80 -7.92 -3.15
N GLY A 103 2.64 -7.69 -1.85
CA GLY A 103 3.66 -7.10 -0.99
C GLY A 103 3.20 -5.85 -0.23
N ALA A 104 4.08 -5.26 0.55
CA ALA A 104 3.77 -4.20 1.51
C ALA A 104 2.97 -3.00 0.95
N PRO A 105 2.15 -2.30 1.77
CA PRO A 105 1.47 -1.10 1.31
C PRO A 105 2.43 0.03 0.95
N GLY A 106 2.12 0.74 -0.13
CA GLY A 106 2.89 1.91 -0.55
C GLY A 106 4.10 1.62 -1.43
N ILE A 107 4.39 0.35 -1.75
CA ILE A 107 5.44 -0.05 -2.72
C ILE A 107 5.09 0.26 -4.18
N GLY A 108 3.86 0.70 -4.47
CA GLY A 108 3.44 1.16 -5.80
C GLY A 108 2.77 0.09 -6.68
N LYS A 109 2.08 -0.89 -6.10
CA LYS A 109 1.34 -1.95 -6.81
C LYS A 109 0.20 -1.41 -7.68
N THR A 110 -0.63 -0.53 -7.12
CA THR A 110 -1.73 0.12 -7.85
C THR A 110 -1.20 0.88 -9.07
N ARG A 111 -0.08 1.60 -8.90
CA ARG A 111 0.57 2.29 -10.01
C ARG A 111 1.15 1.31 -11.03
N PHE A 112 1.73 0.19 -10.59
CA PHE A 112 2.21 -0.86 -11.48
C PHE A 112 1.10 -1.33 -12.42
N GLY A 113 -0.09 -1.67 -11.89
CA GLY A 113 -1.22 -2.14 -12.70
C GLY A 113 -1.67 -1.12 -13.74
N GLN A 114 -1.72 0.16 -13.38
CA GLN A 114 -2.07 1.23 -14.31
C GLN A 114 -1.01 1.42 -15.42
N GLU A 115 0.27 1.42 -15.06
CA GLU A 115 1.36 1.62 -16.02
C GLU A 115 1.56 0.39 -16.93
N LEU A 116 1.33 -0.82 -16.40
CA LEU A 116 1.28 -2.04 -17.20
C LEU A 116 0.16 -1.95 -18.25
N PHE A 117 -1.03 -1.44 -17.88
CA PHE A 117 -2.09 -1.18 -18.86
C PHE A 117 -1.68 -0.16 -19.92
N ASN A 118 -0.94 0.91 -19.56
CA ASN A 118 -0.41 1.86 -20.55
C ASN A 118 0.49 1.16 -21.58
N GLN A 119 1.26 0.15 -21.16
CA GLN A 119 2.08 -0.65 -22.07
C GLN A 119 1.24 -1.61 -22.91
N VAL A 120 0.27 -2.29 -22.30
CA VAL A 120 -0.73 -3.12 -23.00
C VAL A 120 -1.41 -2.32 -24.10
N LYS A 121 -1.82 -1.08 -23.81
CA LYS A 121 -2.48 -0.18 -24.77
C LYS A 121 -1.62 0.12 -26.01
N LYS A 122 -0.30 0.13 -25.86
CA LYS A 122 0.64 0.37 -26.97
C LYS A 122 0.90 -0.88 -27.79
N GLU A 123 1.08 -2.04 -27.14
CA GLU A 123 1.61 -3.24 -27.80
C GLU A 123 0.55 -4.25 -28.23
N VAL A 124 -0.51 -4.43 -27.44
CA VAL A 124 -1.48 -5.51 -27.63
C VAL A 124 -2.33 -5.36 -28.89
N PRO A 125 -2.80 -4.17 -29.32
CA PRO A 125 -3.58 -4.04 -30.54
C PRO A 125 -2.87 -4.59 -31.78
N GLN A 126 -1.59 -4.24 -31.96
CA GLN A 126 -0.79 -4.74 -33.09
C GLN A 126 -0.53 -6.24 -32.97
N TYR A 127 -0.28 -6.73 -31.76
CA TYR A 127 -0.07 -8.16 -31.51
C TYR A 127 -1.31 -8.99 -31.89
N ILE A 128 -2.51 -8.56 -31.47
CA ILE A 128 -3.79 -9.19 -31.84
C ILE A 128 -3.98 -9.18 -33.36
N HIS A 129 -3.72 -8.03 -34.00
CA HIS A 129 -3.81 -7.90 -35.45
C HIS A 129 -2.92 -8.91 -36.19
N ASN A 130 -1.67 -9.07 -35.72
CA ASN A 130 -0.73 -10.03 -36.30
C ASN A 130 -1.18 -11.49 -36.14
N ILE A 131 -1.82 -11.87 -35.03
CA ILE A 131 -2.34 -13.23 -34.82
C ILE A 131 -3.40 -13.55 -35.88
N TYR A 132 -4.37 -12.65 -36.07
CA TYR A 132 -5.44 -12.83 -37.04
C TYR A 132 -4.92 -12.91 -38.48
N ASN A 133 -3.85 -12.19 -38.81
CA ASN A 133 -3.25 -12.22 -40.16
C ASN A 133 -2.41 -13.47 -40.45
N ASN A 134 -1.68 -13.99 -39.45
CA ASN A 134 -0.65 -15.02 -39.70
C ASN A 134 -1.11 -16.47 -39.55
N LYS A 135 -2.12 -16.76 -38.71
CA LYS A 135 -2.40 -18.15 -38.29
C LYS A 135 -3.83 -18.64 -38.47
N CYS A 136 -4.68 -17.82 -39.06
CA CYS A 136 -6.10 -18.07 -39.03
C CYS A 136 -6.69 -18.01 -40.44
N ASN A 137 -7.00 -19.18 -40.99
CA ASN A 137 -8.13 -19.36 -41.93
C ASN A 137 -9.48 -19.06 -41.21
N ILE A 138 -9.49 -18.09 -40.29
CA ILE A 138 -10.71 -17.53 -39.74
C ILE A 138 -11.21 -16.60 -40.83
N SER A 139 -12.45 -16.82 -41.27
CA SER A 139 -13.17 -15.98 -42.23
C SER A 139 -12.79 -14.51 -42.08
N HIS A 140 -12.65 -13.78 -43.19
CA HIS A 140 -12.38 -12.33 -43.25
C HIS A 140 -13.27 -11.45 -42.35
N GLU A 141 -14.30 -12.04 -41.73
CA GLU A 141 -15.26 -11.44 -40.82
C GLU A 141 -14.74 -11.03 -39.42
N ARG A 142 -13.63 -11.57 -38.90
CA ARG A 142 -13.04 -11.11 -37.60
C ARG A 142 -12.01 -9.96 -37.75
N ARG A 143 -11.92 -9.34 -38.92
CA ARG A 143 -10.98 -8.23 -39.21
C ARG A 143 -11.52 -6.88 -38.73
N THR A 144 -11.85 -6.73 -37.45
CA THR A 144 -12.26 -5.43 -36.91
C THR A 144 -11.46 -5.07 -35.68
N GLY A 145 -11.38 -3.76 -35.40
CA GLY A 145 -10.47 -3.16 -34.43
C GLY A 145 -10.54 -3.76 -33.01
N THR A 146 -9.63 -3.29 -32.17
CA THR A 146 -9.55 -3.68 -30.77
C THR A 146 -9.89 -2.48 -29.90
N HIS A 147 -10.94 -2.60 -29.08
CA HIS A 147 -11.25 -1.62 -28.04
C HIS A 147 -10.64 -2.09 -26.73
N LEU A 148 -9.85 -1.22 -26.10
CA LEU A 148 -9.20 -1.50 -24.81
C LEU A 148 -9.80 -0.61 -23.74
N GLU A 149 -10.25 -1.22 -22.65
CA GLU A 149 -10.81 -0.53 -21.50
C GLU A 149 -10.05 -0.90 -20.23
N TYR A 150 -9.82 0.08 -19.36
CA TYR A 150 -9.21 -0.13 -18.05
C TYR A 150 -10.22 0.19 -16.96
N LEU A 151 -10.48 -0.79 -16.09
CA LEU A 151 -11.28 -0.60 -14.90
C LEU A 151 -10.48 -0.94 -13.66
N TYR A 152 -10.50 -0.02 -12.70
CA TYR A 152 -9.93 -0.18 -11.38
C TYR A 152 -11.08 -0.39 -10.39
N ILE A 153 -11.02 -1.48 -9.62
CA ILE A 153 -11.96 -1.77 -8.55
C ILE A 153 -11.20 -1.97 -7.24
N ASP A 154 -11.51 -1.14 -6.26
CA ASP A 154 -10.93 -1.18 -4.91
C ASP A 154 -11.86 -1.95 -3.94
N PHE A 155 -11.27 -2.68 -3.00
CA PHE A 155 -11.96 -3.31 -1.87
C PHE A 155 -11.56 -2.70 -0.51
N GLY A 156 -10.74 -1.65 -0.54
CA GLY A 156 -10.28 -0.88 0.61
C GLY A 156 -11.12 0.36 0.91
N ASN A 157 -10.51 1.54 0.79
CA ASN A 157 -11.03 2.77 1.37
C ASN A 157 -12.36 3.21 0.74
N GLY A 158 -13.45 3.23 1.53
CA GLY A 158 -14.80 3.58 1.05
C GLY A 158 -15.48 2.50 0.21
N HIS A 159 -14.85 1.32 0.12
CA HIS A 159 -15.20 0.25 -0.81
C HIS A 159 -15.16 -1.14 -0.14
N LYS A 160 -15.14 -1.23 1.18
CA LYS A 160 -15.03 -2.52 1.88
C LYS A 160 -16.26 -3.40 1.65
N LEU A 161 -16.05 -4.71 1.73
CA LEU A 161 -17.15 -5.66 1.88
C LEU A 161 -17.77 -5.49 3.27
N THR A 162 -19.08 -5.71 3.35
CA THR A 162 -19.88 -5.55 4.57
C THR A 162 -20.67 -6.83 4.84
N PRO A 163 -21.25 -6.99 6.04
CA PRO A 163 -22.14 -8.11 6.32
C PRO A 163 -23.37 -8.18 5.41
N GLN A 164 -23.75 -7.08 4.74
CA GLN A 164 -24.85 -7.08 3.77
C GLN A 164 -24.52 -7.82 2.48
N ASP A 165 -23.23 -8.08 2.22
CA ASP A 165 -22.76 -8.80 1.03
C ASP A 165 -22.84 -10.33 1.20
N TYR A 166 -23.08 -10.82 2.42
CA TYR A 166 -23.33 -12.24 2.67
C TYR A 166 -24.57 -12.73 1.92
N GLY A 167 -24.45 -13.90 1.28
CA GLY A 167 -25.51 -14.50 0.47
C GLY A 167 -25.69 -13.87 -0.93
N ILE A 168 -24.94 -12.82 -1.28
CA ILE A 168 -24.89 -12.31 -2.65
C ILE A 168 -23.87 -13.13 -3.45
N ALA A 169 -24.25 -13.57 -4.66
CA ALA A 169 -23.34 -14.30 -5.54
C ALA A 169 -22.10 -13.47 -5.90
N ALA A 170 -20.92 -14.11 -5.90
CA ALA A 170 -19.66 -13.48 -6.26
C ALA A 170 -19.69 -12.75 -7.62
N SER A 171 -20.39 -13.33 -8.60
CA SER A 171 -20.58 -12.73 -9.93
C SER A 171 -21.38 -11.43 -9.90
N ILE A 172 -22.33 -11.28 -8.96
CA ILE A 172 -23.09 -10.05 -8.74
C ILE A 172 -22.23 -9.02 -8.02
N ILE A 173 -21.48 -9.42 -6.98
CA ILE A 173 -20.58 -8.52 -6.25
C ILE A 173 -19.56 -7.88 -7.21
N VAL A 174 -18.94 -8.68 -8.07
CA VAL A 174 -18.00 -8.18 -9.09
C VAL A 174 -18.70 -7.31 -10.12
N GLY A 175 -19.87 -7.73 -10.63
CA GLY A 175 -20.60 -6.94 -11.61
C GLY A 175 -21.05 -5.59 -11.07
N LEU A 176 -21.47 -5.49 -9.80
CA LEU A 176 -21.76 -4.22 -9.13
C LEU A 176 -20.54 -3.28 -9.10
N ARG A 177 -19.36 -3.81 -8.77
CA ARG A 177 -18.10 -3.04 -8.75
C ARG A 177 -17.73 -2.53 -10.13
N ILE A 178 -17.84 -3.39 -11.14
CA ILE A 178 -17.61 -3.04 -12.54
C ILE A 178 -18.61 -1.98 -13.01
N ALA A 179 -19.90 -2.13 -12.65
CA ALA A 179 -20.94 -1.20 -13.03
C ALA A 179 -20.69 0.19 -12.43
N HIS A 180 -20.32 0.26 -11.15
CA HIS A 180 -19.93 1.52 -10.51
C HIS A 180 -18.69 2.13 -11.17
N ALA A 181 -17.61 1.37 -11.33
CA ALA A 181 -16.36 1.86 -11.91
C ALA A 181 -16.54 2.39 -13.35
N PHE A 182 -17.37 1.74 -14.16
CA PHE A 182 -17.58 2.15 -15.56
C PHE A 182 -18.65 3.23 -15.72
N PHE A 183 -19.85 3.03 -15.16
CA PHE A 183 -21.00 3.90 -15.43
C PHE A 183 -21.14 5.10 -14.49
N ILE A 184 -20.49 5.05 -13.33
CA ILE A 184 -20.63 6.06 -12.28
C ILE A 184 -19.31 6.79 -12.07
N GLU A 185 -18.25 6.10 -11.62
CA GLU A 185 -17.02 6.75 -11.13
C GLU A 185 -16.27 7.58 -12.19
N LYS A 186 -16.42 7.20 -13.47
CA LYS A 186 -15.81 7.94 -14.60
C LYS A 186 -16.37 9.35 -14.76
N GLU A 187 -17.65 9.54 -14.50
CA GLU A 187 -18.37 10.79 -14.81
C GLU A 187 -18.92 11.51 -13.58
N TYR A 188 -19.18 10.77 -12.50
CA TYR A 188 -19.88 11.23 -11.32
C TYR A 188 -18.99 11.12 -10.07
N GLY A 189 -19.20 12.03 -9.13
CA GLY A 189 -18.50 12.05 -7.83
C GLY A 189 -19.05 11.07 -6.80
N MET A 190 -19.97 10.18 -7.20
CA MET A 190 -20.65 9.24 -6.32
C MET A 190 -19.72 8.07 -5.95
N THR A 191 -19.53 7.89 -4.64
CA THR A 191 -18.78 6.77 -4.06
C THR A 191 -19.50 5.44 -4.25
N PHE A 192 -18.77 4.33 -4.13
CA PHE A 192 -19.41 3.01 -4.24
C PHE A 192 -20.44 2.77 -3.13
N GLN A 193 -20.21 3.29 -1.92
CA GLN A 193 -21.18 3.17 -0.83
C GLN A 193 -22.48 3.91 -1.13
N GLU A 194 -22.41 5.13 -1.66
CA GLU A 194 -23.60 5.88 -2.09
C GLU A 194 -24.32 5.17 -3.24
N PHE A 195 -23.57 4.63 -4.19
CA PHE A 195 -24.11 3.81 -5.28
C PHE A 195 -24.85 2.57 -4.74
N ARG A 196 -24.29 1.91 -3.73
CA ARG A 196 -24.90 0.75 -3.07
C ARG A 196 -26.19 1.12 -2.33
N VAL A 197 -26.20 2.21 -1.58
CA VAL A 197 -27.40 2.71 -0.90
C VAL A 197 -28.50 3.03 -1.92
N ALA A 198 -28.15 3.69 -3.03
CA ALA A 198 -29.11 3.98 -4.10
C ALA A 198 -29.71 2.72 -4.77
N LEU A 199 -28.98 1.60 -4.71
CA LEU A 199 -29.41 0.30 -5.22
C LEU A 199 -30.27 -0.52 -4.25
N GLU A 200 -30.32 -0.20 -2.95
CA GLU A 200 -31.03 -1.02 -1.95
C GLU A 200 -32.52 -1.19 -2.28
N GLN A 201 -33.17 -0.14 -2.77
CA GLN A 201 -34.57 -0.18 -3.23
C GLN A 201 -34.80 -1.11 -4.44
N TYR A 202 -33.74 -1.53 -5.13
CA TYR A 202 -33.77 -2.41 -6.29
C TYR A 202 -33.17 -3.80 -6.00
N ARG A 203 -33.13 -4.22 -4.73
CA ARG A 203 -32.51 -5.49 -4.33
C ARG A 203 -33.03 -6.71 -5.08
N VAL A 204 -34.32 -6.74 -5.41
CA VAL A 204 -34.96 -7.83 -6.18
C VAL A 204 -34.36 -7.93 -7.60
N SER A 205 -33.83 -6.84 -8.14
CA SER A 205 -33.21 -6.76 -9.46
C SER A 205 -31.69 -6.97 -9.44
N PHE A 206 -31.07 -7.41 -8.34
CA PHE A 206 -29.61 -7.61 -8.26
C PHE A 206 -29.07 -8.64 -9.26
N ASN A 207 -29.91 -9.57 -9.72
CA ASN A 207 -29.56 -10.49 -10.81
C ASN A 207 -29.18 -9.75 -12.11
N ASN A 208 -29.65 -8.51 -12.30
CA ASN A 208 -29.27 -7.67 -13.45
C ASN A 208 -27.83 -7.16 -13.36
N PHE A 209 -27.14 -7.38 -12.23
CA PHE A 209 -25.75 -7.01 -12.00
C PHE A 209 -24.79 -8.20 -12.03
N HIS A 210 -25.20 -9.35 -12.55
CA HIS A 210 -24.25 -10.42 -12.88
C HIS A 210 -23.15 -9.89 -13.83
N VAL A 211 -21.89 -10.25 -13.56
CA VAL A 211 -20.70 -9.79 -14.31
C VAL A 211 -20.85 -9.89 -15.84
N ASN A 212 -21.42 -10.98 -16.33
CA ASN A 212 -21.73 -11.22 -17.74
C ASN A 212 -22.77 -10.25 -18.32
N VAL A 213 -23.81 -9.92 -17.54
CA VAL A 213 -24.79 -8.89 -17.93
C VAL A 213 -24.11 -7.53 -17.99
N VAL A 214 -23.37 -7.15 -16.96
CA VAL A 214 -22.71 -5.84 -16.88
C VAL A 214 -21.69 -5.64 -17.99
N ILE A 215 -20.85 -6.64 -18.28
CA ILE A 215 -19.89 -6.59 -19.39
C ILE A 215 -20.61 -6.45 -20.74
N GLY A 216 -21.74 -7.15 -20.93
CA GLY A 216 -22.59 -6.98 -22.10
C GLY A 216 -23.15 -5.56 -22.24
N GLU A 217 -23.60 -4.96 -21.14
CA GLU A 217 -24.09 -3.57 -21.12
C GLU A 217 -22.99 -2.54 -21.35
N ILE A 218 -21.76 -2.78 -20.88
CA ILE A 218 -20.59 -1.95 -21.21
C ILE A 218 -20.34 -1.97 -22.71
N ARG A 219 -20.34 -3.17 -23.32
CA ARG A 219 -20.14 -3.32 -24.76
C ARG A 219 -21.19 -2.56 -25.57
N LYS A 220 -22.45 -2.63 -25.16
CA LYS A 220 -23.56 -1.86 -25.76
C LYS A 220 -23.37 -0.36 -25.57
N SER A 221 -23.00 0.09 -24.37
CA SER A 221 -22.76 1.51 -24.07
C SER A 221 -21.61 2.11 -24.88
N LEU A 222 -20.62 1.29 -25.24
CA LEU A 222 -19.49 1.67 -26.09
C LEU A 222 -19.81 1.56 -27.60
N ASN A 223 -21.02 1.13 -27.97
CA ASN A 223 -21.46 0.90 -29.35
C ASN A 223 -20.52 -0.02 -30.14
N LEU A 224 -19.96 -1.07 -29.49
CA LEU A 224 -19.01 -1.97 -30.12
C LEU A 224 -19.73 -3.00 -31.03
N PRO A 225 -19.39 -3.09 -32.33
CA PRO A 225 -19.97 -4.10 -33.23
C PRO A 225 -19.66 -5.52 -32.76
N ASP A 226 -20.55 -6.50 -32.96
CA ASP A 226 -20.39 -7.89 -32.47
C ASP A 226 -19.07 -8.57 -32.83
N LYS A 227 -18.44 -8.15 -33.94
CA LYS A 227 -17.17 -8.69 -34.44
C LYS A 227 -15.92 -8.02 -33.85
N HIS A 228 -16.08 -6.90 -33.14
CA HIS A 228 -15.00 -6.09 -32.58
C HIS A 228 -14.43 -6.72 -31.30
N PHE A 229 -13.10 -6.81 -31.19
CA PHE A 229 -12.48 -7.40 -30.01
C PHE A 229 -12.51 -6.40 -28.85
N PHE A 230 -13.21 -6.74 -27.78
CA PHE A 230 -13.28 -5.96 -26.56
C PHE A 230 -12.33 -6.54 -25.52
N TYR A 231 -11.28 -5.79 -25.21
CA TYR A 231 -10.30 -6.15 -24.19
C TYR A 231 -10.53 -5.30 -22.94
N LEU A 232 -10.90 -5.94 -21.84
CA LEU A 232 -11.08 -5.31 -20.54
C LEU A 232 -9.90 -5.68 -19.62
N TYR A 233 -9.09 -4.70 -19.26
CA TYR A 233 -8.10 -4.83 -18.19
C TYR A 233 -8.79 -4.55 -16.85
N LEU A 234 -9.00 -5.59 -16.06
CA LEU A 234 -9.69 -5.51 -14.77
C LEU A 234 -8.68 -5.56 -13.63
N HIS A 235 -8.41 -4.40 -13.05
CA HIS A 235 -7.51 -4.24 -11.92
C HIS A 235 -8.30 -4.33 -10.62
N ILE A 236 -8.06 -5.40 -9.86
CA ILE A 236 -8.68 -5.67 -8.56
C ILE A 236 -7.65 -5.39 -7.46
N ASP A 237 -7.86 -4.32 -6.70
CA ASP A 237 -6.96 -3.93 -5.63
C ASP A 237 -7.47 -4.38 -4.25
N GLU A 238 -6.55 -4.45 -3.30
CA GLU A 238 -6.76 -4.86 -1.92
C GLU A 238 -7.41 -6.26 -1.78
N PHE A 239 -6.99 -7.23 -2.61
CA PHE A 239 -7.56 -8.60 -2.62
C PHE A 239 -7.46 -9.31 -1.26
N GLN A 240 -6.51 -8.94 -0.40
CA GLN A 240 -6.39 -9.53 0.94
C GLN A 240 -7.57 -9.20 1.83
N LEU A 241 -8.30 -8.11 1.56
CA LEU A 241 -9.52 -7.76 2.30
C LEU A 241 -10.67 -8.70 1.94
N ILE A 242 -10.70 -9.19 0.69
CA ILE A 242 -11.65 -10.22 0.25
C ILE A 242 -11.35 -11.54 0.97
N ASP A 243 -10.07 -11.93 1.03
CA ASP A 243 -9.64 -13.13 1.76
C ASP A 243 -9.94 -13.04 3.26
N SER A 244 -9.68 -11.90 3.91
CA SER A 244 -10.03 -11.71 5.32
C SER A 244 -11.55 -11.80 5.54
N TRP A 245 -12.35 -11.21 4.65
CA TRP A 245 -13.81 -11.30 4.72
C TRP A 245 -14.31 -12.74 4.56
N ASP A 246 -13.71 -13.53 3.65
CA ASP A 246 -14.03 -14.95 3.46
C ASP A 246 -13.75 -15.79 4.72
N LYS A 247 -12.74 -15.42 5.52
CA LYS A 247 -12.41 -16.11 6.78
C LYS A 247 -13.38 -15.77 7.91
N GLU A 248 -14.00 -14.59 7.84
CA GLU A 248 -15.03 -14.16 8.80
C GLU A 248 -16.42 -14.71 8.48
N ASP A 249 -16.62 -15.27 7.27
CA ASP A 249 -17.88 -15.87 6.84
C ASP A 249 -18.21 -17.14 7.64
N LYS A 250 -19.21 -17.04 8.53
CA LYS A 250 -19.71 -18.14 9.37
C LYS A 250 -20.98 -18.80 8.82
N LEU A 251 -21.36 -18.54 7.57
CA LEU A 251 -22.51 -19.20 6.96
C LEU A 251 -22.30 -20.72 6.87
N ASN A 252 -23.39 -21.49 6.96
CA ASN A 252 -23.37 -22.96 6.84
C ASN A 252 -22.70 -23.45 5.53
N GLN A 253 -22.73 -22.62 4.48
CA GLN A 253 -21.93 -22.78 3.28
C GLN A 253 -21.16 -21.47 3.03
N PRO A 254 -19.85 -21.43 3.33
CA PRO A 254 -19.05 -20.23 3.14
C PRO A 254 -19.04 -19.77 1.68
N THR A 255 -19.15 -18.46 1.47
CA THR A 255 -19.28 -17.81 0.16
C THR A 255 -18.07 -18.06 -0.74
N LYS A 256 -16.86 -18.23 -0.15
CA LYS A 256 -15.59 -18.43 -0.87
C LYS A 256 -15.43 -17.41 -2.00
N LEU A 257 -15.69 -16.14 -1.68
CA LEU A 257 -15.81 -15.02 -2.60
C LEU A 257 -14.56 -14.89 -3.47
N LEU A 258 -13.36 -14.85 -2.90
CA LEU A 258 -12.12 -14.68 -3.69
C LEU A 258 -11.97 -15.79 -4.75
N LYS A 259 -12.17 -17.05 -4.35
CA LYS A 259 -12.13 -18.20 -5.25
C LYS A 259 -13.19 -18.08 -6.35
N ASN A 260 -14.43 -17.76 -5.99
CA ASN A 260 -15.54 -17.67 -6.92
C ASN A 260 -15.41 -16.46 -7.87
N MET A 261 -14.83 -15.35 -7.41
CA MET A 261 -14.49 -14.20 -8.26
C MET A 261 -13.47 -14.58 -9.33
N ILE A 262 -12.37 -15.21 -8.93
CA ILE A 262 -11.34 -15.71 -9.86
C ILE A 262 -11.97 -16.65 -10.89
N HIS A 263 -12.81 -17.58 -10.44
CA HIS A 263 -13.51 -18.51 -11.33
C HIS A 263 -14.39 -17.77 -12.34
N ASN A 264 -15.29 -16.89 -11.89
CA ASN A 264 -16.19 -16.14 -12.76
C ASN A 264 -15.46 -15.25 -13.77
N ILE A 265 -14.34 -14.63 -13.38
CA ILE A 265 -13.54 -13.80 -14.28
C ILE A 265 -12.78 -14.67 -15.28
N SER A 266 -12.28 -15.85 -14.86
CA SER A 266 -11.52 -16.75 -15.73
C SER A 266 -12.31 -17.27 -16.93
N GLU A 267 -13.65 -17.36 -16.83
CA GLU A 267 -14.49 -17.74 -17.98
C GLU A 267 -14.30 -16.79 -19.17
N PHE A 268 -14.10 -15.49 -18.93
CA PHE A 268 -13.82 -14.50 -19.97
C PHE A 268 -12.40 -14.57 -20.53
N MET A 269 -11.50 -15.32 -19.89
CA MET A 269 -10.16 -15.60 -20.41
C MET A 269 -10.13 -16.87 -21.26
N LEU A 270 -10.87 -17.90 -20.85
CA LEU A 270 -10.73 -19.25 -21.37
C LEU A 270 -11.48 -19.48 -22.68
N ASN A 271 -12.75 -19.12 -22.75
CA ASN A 271 -13.58 -19.32 -23.95
C ASN A 271 -14.78 -18.35 -23.91
N SER A 272 -14.72 -17.31 -24.71
CA SER A 272 -15.84 -16.38 -24.87
C SER A 272 -16.46 -16.57 -26.26
N THR A 273 -17.75 -16.86 -26.31
CA THR A 273 -18.55 -16.95 -27.54
C THR A 273 -18.64 -15.60 -28.26
N ILE A 274 -18.42 -14.51 -27.53
CA ILE A 274 -18.34 -13.13 -28.01
C ILE A 274 -16.86 -12.73 -27.99
N PRO A 275 -16.35 -11.89 -28.91
CA PRO A 275 -14.97 -11.40 -28.88
C PRO A 275 -14.78 -10.40 -27.73
N THR A 276 -14.88 -10.88 -26.50
CA THR A 276 -14.69 -10.18 -25.24
C THR A 276 -13.69 -10.97 -24.42
N PHE A 277 -12.63 -10.30 -23.99
CA PHE A 277 -11.55 -10.84 -23.21
C PHE A 277 -11.32 -9.97 -21.98
N VAL A 278 -11.25 -10.60 -20.79
CA VAL A 278 -10.96 -9.90 -19.54
C VAL A 278 -9.60 -10.34 -19.03
N GLN A 279 -8.66 -9.40 -18.92
CA GLN A 279 -7.37 -9.62 -18.26
C GLN A 279 -7.47 -9.20 -16.79
N PRO A 280 -7.49 -10.14 -15.83
CA PRO A 280 -7.38 -9.79 -14.42
C PRO A 280 -5.94 -9.38 -14.07
N PHE A 281 -5.84 -8.35 -13.25
CA PHE A 281 -4.65 -7.97 -12.49
C PHE A 281 -5.04 -7.83 -11.02
N LEU A 282 -4.45 -8.64 -10.15
CA LEU A 282 -4.72 -8.60 -8.71
C LEU A 282 -3.60 -7.85 -8.00
N SER A 283 -3.92 -6.85 -7.18
CA SER A 283 -2.96 -6.21 -6.28
C SER A 283 -3.41 -6.21 -4.83
N GLY A 284 -2.46 -6.33 -3.91
CA GLY A 284 -2.75 -6.47 -2.49
C GLY A 284 -1.52 -6.79 -1.66
N THR A 285 -1.69 -6.98 -0.37
CA THR A 285 -0.57 -7.12 0.58
C THR A 285 -0.21 -8.56 0.93
N ALA A 286 -1.13 -9.51 0.71
CA ALA A 286 -0.98 -10.88 1.19
C ALA A 286 -0.99 -11.92 0.05
N PRO A 287 0.06 -12.00 -0.79
CA PRO A 287 0.08 -12.88 -1.96
C PRO A 287 -0.21 -14.36 -1.66
N LEU A 288 0.02 -14.82 -0.42
CA LEU A 288 -0.40 -16.14 0.06
C LEU A 288 -1.89 -16.44 -0.16
N ALA A 289 -2.78 -15.46 0.02
CA ALA A 289 -4.21 -15.65 -0.19
C ALA A 289 -4.49 -16.12 -1.62
N VAL A 290 -3.80 -15.55 -2.60
CA VAL A 290 -3.91 -15.95 -4.00
C VAL A 290 -3.22 -17.30 -4.25
N ILE A 291 -2.06 -17.54 -3.63
CA ILE A 291 -1.32 -18.81 -3.76
C ILE A 291 -2.17 -20.00 -3.28
N GLN A 292 -2.90 -19.85 -2.17
CA GLN A 292 -3.78 -20.91 -1.65
C GLN A 292 -4.91 -21.26 -2.62
N HIS A 293 -5.36 -20.32 -3.44
CA HIS A 293 -6.38 -20.56 -4.46
C HIS A 293 -5.81 -20.93 -5.84
N LYS A 294 -4.49 -20.78 -6.04
CA LYS A 294 -3.81 -21.04 -7.32
C LYS A 294 -4.04 -22.47 -7.81
N GLU A 295 -3.93 -23.47 -6.95
CA GLU A 295 -3.96 -24.88 -7.35
C GLU A 295 -5.32 -25.29 -7.93
N ALA A 296 -6.42 -24.87 -7.30
CA ALA A 296 -7.78 -25.20 -7.70
C ALA A 296 -8.33 -24.36 -8.87
N SER A 297 -7.59 -23.36 -9.34
CA SER A 297 -8.02 -22.48 -10.44
C SER A 297 -7.83 -23.11 -11.82
N ARG A 298 -8.68 -22.73 -12.78
CA ARG A 298 -8.57 -23.09 -14.21
C ARG A 298 -7.48 -22.29 -14.95
N ILE A 299 -6.92 -21.26 -14.33
CA ILE A 299 -5.87 -20.39 -14.88
C ILE A 299 -4.63 -20.39 -13.99
N SER A 300 -3.48 -20.11 -14.58
CA SER A 300 -2.20 -19.93 -13.90
C SER A 300 -2.05 -18.50 -13.38
N PHE A 301 -1.06 -18.30 -12.50
CA PHE A 301 -0.79 -17.01 -11.87
C PHE A 301 0.69 -16.70 -11.98
N HIS A 302 0.99 -15.51 -12.48
CA HIS A 302 2.33 -14.95 -12.54
C HIS A 302 2.43 -13.79 -11.55
N PHE A 303 3.40 -13.88 -10.64
CA PHE A 303 3.63 -12.88 -9.59
C PHE A 303 4.69 -11.89 -10.07
N VAL A 304 4.36 -10.60 -10.02
CA VAL A 304 5.24 -9.51 -10.41
C VAL A 304 5.70 -8.75 -9.19
N ASP A 305 7.00 -8.49 -9.14
CA ASP A 305 7.63 -7.78 -8.03
C ASP A 305 7.53 -6.26 -8.20
N CYS A 306 7.23 -5.60 -7.08
CA CYS A 306 7.29 -4.14 -6.96
C CYS A 306 8.43 -3.78 -5.99
N PRO A 307 9.69 -3.77 -6.45
CA PRO A 307 10.82 -3.49 -5.56
C PRO A 307 10.76 -2.06 -5.03
N LEU A 308 11.42 -1.87 -3.88
CA LEU A 308 11.73 -0.55 -3.34
C LEU A 308 12.64 0.22 -4.30
N LEU A 309 12.55 1.55 -4.23
CA LEU A 309 13.36 2.43 -5.03
C LEU A 309 14.80 2.43 -4.51
N ASN A 310 15.77 2.22 -5.39
CA ASN A 310 17.18 2.40 -5.05
C ASN A 310 17.57 3.88 -5.08
N ASP A 311 18.74 4.20 -4.51
CA ASP A 311 19.28 5.57 -4.44
C ASP A 311 19.28 6.27 -5.81
N LYS A 312 19.66 5.55 -6.88
CA LYS A 312 19.70 6.10 -8.24
C LYS A 312 18.32 6.54 -8.72
N SER A 313 17.29 5.74 -8.45
CA SER A 313 15.92 6.04 -8.84
C SER A 313 15.30 7.16 -8.00
N ILE A 314 15.60 7.21 -6.70
CA ILE A 314 15.18 8.32 -5.83
C ILE A 314 15.79 9.64 -6.33
N ILE A 315 17.09 9.65 -6.66
CA ILE A 315 17.78 10.82 -7.22
C ILE A 315 17.17 11.27 -8.54
N ARG A 316 16.88 10.35 -9.46
CA ARG A 316 16.22 10.67 -10.74
C ARG A 316 14.83 11.27 -10.57
N ILE A 317 14.07 10.77 -9.60
CA ILE A 317 12.75 11.34 -9.25
C ILE A 317 12.92 12.76 -8.70
N MET A 318 13.89 12.99 -7.81
CA MET A 318 14.18 14.32 -7.29
C MET A 318 14.67 15.28 -8.39
N ASP A 319 15.51 14.80 -9.32
CA ASP A 319 15.96 15.56 -10.49
C ASP A 319 14.79 16.01 -11.38
N HIS A 320 13.79 15.14 -11.59
CA HIS A 320 12.58 15.49 -12.32
C HIS A 320 11.83 16.67 -11.67
N PHE A 321 11.70 16.69 -10.34
CA PHE A 321 11.08 17.82 -9.64
C PHE A 321 11.98 19.05 -9.60
N ALA A 322 13.29 18.87 -9.51
CA ALA A 322 14.26 19.96 -9.59
C ALA A 322 14.16 20.68 -10.93
N GLU A 323 14.05 19.93 -12.04
CA GLU A 323 13.79 20.48 -13.37
C GLU A 323 12.43 21.20 -13.40
N LYS A 324 11.36 20.49 -13.00
CA LYS A 324 9.98 21.00 -13.03
C LYS A 324 9.79 22.32 -12.25
N PHE A 325 10.54 22.49 -11.15
CA PHE A 325 10.42 23.65 -10.28
C PHE A 325 11.57 24.66 -10.44
N ASN A 326 12.39 24.54 -11.50
CA ASN A 326 13.50 25.43 -11.83
C ASN A 326 14.53 25.58 -10.68
N ALA A 327 14.97 24.47 -10.11
CA ALA A 327 16.04 24.46 -9.10
C ALA A 327 17.37 24.95 -9.67
N GLY A 328 18.18 25.64 -8.86
CA GLY A 328 19.48 26.13 -9.29
C GLY A 328 20.49 25.01 -9.57
N ILE A 329 21.41 25.29 -10.50
CA ILE A 329 22.48 24.39 -10.94
C ILE A 329 23.84 24.97 -10.54
N ALA A 330 24.77 24.11 -10.13
CA ALA A 330 26.17 24.43 -9.88
C ALA A 330 27.06 23.24 -10.31
N ASN A 331 28.14 23.53 -11.04
CA ASN A 331 29.07 22.51 -11.57
C ASN A 331 28.34 21.36 -12.32
N TYR A 332 27.48 21.72 -13.27
CA TYR A 332 26.70 20.77 -14.09
C TYR A 332 25.74 19.84 -13.31
N ALA A 333 25.47 20.14 -12.04
CA ALA A 333 24.54 19.38 -11.20
C ALA A 333 23.58 20.30 -10.44
N TYR A 334 22.37 19.83 -10.12
CA TYR A 334 21.46 20.59 -9.28
C TYR A 334 22.04 20.82 -7.89
N LYS A 335 21.89 22.05 -7.38
CA LYS A 335 22.46 22.46 -6.09
C LYS A 335 21.96 21.62 -4.91
N TRP A 336 20.75 21.07 -4.99
CA TRP A 336 20.19 20.20 -3.95
C TRP A 336 21.07 18.98 -3.67
N LYS A 337 21.83 18.49 -4.67
CA LYS A 337 22.73 17.32 -4.53
C LYS A 337 23.90 17.58 -3.58
N TYR A 338 24.26 18.84 -3.35
CA TYR A 338 25.30 19.21 -2.38
C TYR A 338 24.74 19.42 -0.96
N CYS A 339 23.43 19.28 -0.76
CA CYS A 339 22.82 19.36 0.55
C CYS A 339 22.73 17.97 1.20
N ARG A 340 23.63 17.70 2.16
CA ARG A 340 23.68 16.44 2.91
C ARG A 340 22.34 16.11 3.57
N GLN A 341 21.67 17.08 4.18
CA GLN A 341 20.40 16.85 4.87
C GLN A 341 19.27 16.49 3.91
N MET A 342 19.26 17.08 2.70
CA MET A 342 18.29 16.69 1.67
C MET A 342 18.53 15.24 1.21
N LEU A 343 19.79 14.85 1.00
CA LEU A 343 20.15 13.47 0.69
C LEU A 343 19.73 12.51 1.82
N GLN A 344 19.89 12.91 3.08
CA GLN A 344 19.46 12.12 4.22
C GLN A 344 17.93 11.96 4.25
N LEU A 345 17.14 13.04 4.07
CA LEU A 345 15.68 12.95 4.01
C LEU A 345 15.20 11.96 2.93
N LEU A 346 15.86 11.98 1.77
CA LEU A 346 15.57 11.06 0.66
C LEU A 346 15.90 9.62 1.04
N ARG A 347 17.05 9.37 1.66
CA ARG A 347 17.47 8.03 2.13
C ARG A 347 16.58 7.49 3.23
N ASP A 348 16.12 8.35 4.15
CA ASP A 348 15.26 7.96 5.27
C ASP A 348 13.91 7.40 4.83
N THR A 349 13.51 7.64 3.58
CA THR A 349 12.34 7.00 2.97
C THR A 349 12.51 5.48 2.79
N GLY A 350 13.74 4.96 2.89
CA GLY A 350 14.07 3.55 2.68
C GLY A 350 13.70 3.04 1.29
N GLY A 351 13.55 3.93 0.31
CA GLY A 351 13.08 3.57 -1.03
C GLY A 351 11.57 3.30 -1.14
N LEU A 352 10.79 3.47 -0.06
CA LEU A 352 9.34 3.29 -0.10
C LEU A 352 8.70 4.43 -0.92
N PRO A 353 8.08 4.16 -2.09
CA PRO A 353 7.48 5.21 -2.93
C PRO A 353 6.46 6.07 -2.20
N ARG A 354 5.66 5.49 -1.29
CA ARG A 354 4.70 6.25 -0.50
C ARG A 354 5.38 7.22 0.47
N ALA A 355 6.47 6.81 1.14
CA ALA A 355 7.23 7.71 2.01
C ALA A 355 7.88 8.84 1.21
N LEU A 356 8.42 8.53 0.04
CA LEU A 356 8.97 9.53 -0.88
C LEU A 356 7.91 10.52 -1.37
N GLN A 357 6.70 10.04 -1.69
CA GLN A 357 5.58 10.91 -2.04
C GLN A 357 5.20 11.84 -0.87
N ARG A 358 5.15 11.34 0.37
CA ARG A 358 4.87 12.16 1.55
C ARG A 358 5.95 13.22 1.77
N LEU A 359 7.21 12.86 1.58
CA LEU A 359 8.31 13.82 1.61
C LEU A 359 8.10 14.95 0.59
N PHE A 360 7.77 14.63 -0.66
CA PHE A 360 7.52 15.66 -1.67
C PHE A 360 6.29 16.51 -1.42
N ILE A 361 5.22 15.96 -0.83
CA ILE A 361 4.07 16.76 -0.39
C ILE A 361 4.50 17.78 0.67
N VAL A 362 5.36 17.39 1.61
CA VAL A 362 5.88 18.31 2.64
C VAL A 362 6.85 19.34 2.03
N CYS A 363 7.70 18.94 1.09
CA CYS A 363 8.62 19.82 0.37
C CYS A 363 7.90 20.84 -0.52
N PHE A 364 6.95 20.39 -1.34
CA PHE A 364 6.43 21.15 -2.47
C PHE A 364 4.97 21.59 -2.29
N GLY A 365 4.28 21.12 -1.25
CA GLY A 365 2.83 21.33 -1.07
C GLY A 365 2.01 20.34 -1.91
N VAL A 366 0.75 20.10 -1.53
CA VAL A 366 -0.12 19.07 -2.14
C VAL A 366 -0.23 19.23 -3.67
N ASP A 367 -0.31 20.47 -4.14
CA ASP A 367 -0.45 20.80 -5.57
C ASP A 367 0.88 21.28 -6.20
N GLY A 368 2.01 21.10 -5.52
CA GLY A 368 3.33 21.56 -5.99
C GLY A 368 3.54 23.08 -5.94
N GLU A 369 2.60 23.84 -5.39
CA GLU A 369 2.61 25.32 -5.32
C GLU A 369 3.88 25.91 -4.67
N ARG A 370 4.55 25.14 -3.80
CA ARG A 370 5.74 25.57 -3.03
C ARG A 370 7.04 25.06 -3.62
N GLY A 371 7.00 24.29 -4.72
CA GLY A 371 8.16 23.62 -5.29
C GLY A 371 9.35 24.57 -5.55
N ARG A 372 9.10 25.69 -6.25
CA ARG A 372 10.14 26.69 -6.52
C ARG A 372 10.68 27.33 -5.24
N LYS A 373 9.77 27.77 -4.36
CA LYS A 373 10.12 28.40 -3.07
C LYS A 373 10.94 27.46 -2.17
N PHE A 374 10.68 26.16 -2.22
CA PHE A 374 11.45 25.16 -1.50
C PHE A 374 12.91 25.14 -1.96
N PHE A 375 13.17 25.07 -3.27
CA PHE A 375 14.53 25.09 -3.81
C PHE A 375 15.26 26.40 -3.53
N GLU A 376 14.57 27.55 -3.62
CA GLU A 376 15.14 28.85 -3.24
C GLU A 376 15.59 28.89 -1.77
N LYS A 377 14.76 28.35 -0.86
CA LYS A 377 15.10 28.26 0.57
C LYS A 377 16.23 27.26 0.83
N LEU A 378 16.24 26.14 0.11
CA LEU A 378 17.31 25.15 0.17
C LEU A 378 18.67 25.78 -0.17
N GLU A 379 18.72 26.59 -1.22
CA GLU A 379 19.94 27.29 -1.64
C GLU A 379 20.40 28.34 -0.63
N LYS A 380 19.45 29.05 -0.01
CA LYS A 380 19.73 30.03 1.06
C LYS A 380 20.08 29.39 2.41
N LYS A 381 20.04 28.04 2.50
CA LYS A 381 20.18 27.28 3.76
C LYS A 381 19.16 27.71 4.84
N ASP A 382 17.98 28.14 4.40
CA ASP A 382 16.87 28.61 5.23
C ASP A 382 15.77 27.54 5.39
N LEU A 383 16.20 26.31 5.70
CA LEU A 383 15.30 25.16 5.92
C LEU A 383 15.61 24.49 7.24
N ASN A 384 14.55 24.17 7.99
CA ASN A 384 14.64 23.35 9.20
C ASN A 384 14.34 21.88 8.84
N PHE A 385 15.38 21.12 8.47
CA PHE A 385 15.20 19.73 8.03
C PHE A 385 14.59 18.81 9.10
N ALA A 386 14.83 19.08 10.40
CA ALA A 386 14.19 18.32 11.47
C ALA A 386 12.67 18.50 11.47
N ASP A 387 12.17 19.71 11.20
CA ASP A 387 10.73 19.99 11.05
C ASP A 387 10.14 19.26 9.83
N TYR A 388 10.86 19.23 8.71
CA TYR A 388 10.45 18.43 7.53
C TYR A 388 10.36 16.93 7.87
N PHE A 389 11.37 16.38 8.54
CA PHE A 389 11.37 14.98 8.96
C PHE A 389 10.18 14.67 9.87
N ILE A 390 9.94 15.48 10.90
CA ILE A 390 8.82 15.30 11.84
C ILE A 390 7.48 15.34 11.11
N LYS A 391 7.26 16.30 10.21
CA LYS A 391 6.02 16.38 9.40
C LYS A 391 5.78 15.14 8.55
N VAL A 392 6.83 14.62 7.92
CA VAL A 392 6.73 13.38 7.13
C VAL A 392 6.43 12.19 8.03
N LYS A 393 7.16 12.06 9.15
CA LYS A 393 6.99 11.01 10.16
C LYS A 393 5.54 10.97 10.66
N ASP A 394 5.00 12.10 11.09
CA ASP A 394 3.63 12.22 11.61
C ASP A 394 2.58 11.94 10.53
N SER A 395 2.83 12.37 9.28
CA SER A 395 1.94 12.05 8.16
C SER A 395 1.93 10.56 7.85
N LEU A 396 3.07 9.88 7.97
CA LEU A 396 3.16 8.43 7.78
C LEU A 396 2.45 7.71 8.92
N ASP A 397 2.64 8.13 10.17
CA ASP A 397 1.95 7.53 11.30
C ASP A 397 0.43 7.65 11.18
N LYS A 398 -0.09 8.83 10.81
CA LYS A 398 -1.54 9.01 10.54
C LYS A 398 -2.08 8.08 9.45
N GLN A 399 -1.26 7.77 8.45
CA GLN A 399 -1.67 6.93 7.33
C GLN A 399 -1.61 5.44 7.67
N TYR A 400 -0.61 5.04 8.45
CA TYR A 400 -0.29 3.64 8.70
C TYR A 400 -0.74 3.15 10.09
N GLY A 401 -0.95 4.04 11.06
CA GLY A 401 -1.27 3.72 12.46
C GLY A 401 -0.14 2.95 13.14
N ILE A 402 1.12 3.38 12.95
CA ILE A 402 2.29 2.63 13.41
C ILE A 402 2.38 2.68 14.93
N LYS A 403 2.24 3.87 15.53
CA LYS A 403 2.32 4.00 17.00
C LYS A 403 1.25 3.18 17.70
N ASP A 404 0.01 3.27 17.23
CA ASP A 404 -1.11 2.48 17.77
C ASP A 404 -0.85 0.98 17.67
N TYR A 405 -0.29 0.52 16.54
CA TYR A 405 0.10 -0.88 16.39
C TYR A 405 1.17 -1.30 17.40
N VAL A 406 2.22 -0.50 17.57
CA VAL A 406 3.34 -0.80 18.47
C VAL A 406 2.88 -0.84 19.92
N VAL A 407 1.99 0.08 20.34
CA VAL A 407 1.38 0.07 21.69
C VAL A 407 0.62 -1.22 21.93
N ASN A 408 -0.16 -1.68 20.95
CA ASN A 408 -0.99 -2.87 21.11
C ASN A 408 -0.22 -4.19 20.94
N ASN A 409 0.98 -4.17 20.35
CA ASN A 409 1.75 -5.36 19.98
C ASN A 409 3.24 -5.23 20.35
N GLU A 410 3.53 -4.72 21.54
CA GLU A 410 4.89 -4.31 21.97
C GLU A 410 5.95 -5.40 21.73
N LYS A 411 5.70 -6.64 22.17
CA LYS A 411 6.64 -7.77 22.02
C LYS A 411 6.96 -8.08 20.55
N VAL A 412 5.93 -8.10 19.71
CA VAL A 412 6.04 -8.35 18.27
C VAL A 412 6.82 -7.22 17.62
N ALA A 413 6.49 -5.97 17.95
CA ALA A 413 7.17 -4.79 17.44
C ALA A 413 8.67 -4.77 17.82
N MET A 414 9.01 -5.15 19.05
CA MET A 414 10.39 -5.31 19.50
C MET A 414 11.14 -6.36 18.68
N LYS A 415 10.53 -7.54 18.46
CA LYS A 415 11.12 -8.64 17.66
C LYS A 415 11.34 -8.24 16.20
N LEU A 416 10.36 -7.56 15.59
CA LEU A 416 10.47 -7.03 14.23
C LEU A 416 11.59 -6.00 14.10
N MET A 417 11.71 -5.09 15.08
CA MET A 417 12.78 -4.09 15.11
C MET A 417 14.15 -4.77 15.19
N TYR A 418 14.29 -5.76 16.07
CA TYR A 418 15.54 -6.50 16.24
C TYR A 418 15.97 -7.18 14.94
N TYR A 419 15.05 -7.90 14.29
CA TYR A 419 15.35 -8.54 13.03
C TYR A 419 15.72 -7.56 11.90
N CYS A 420 15.02 -6.43 11.82
CA CYS A 420 15.29 -5.39 10.82
C CYS A 420 16.70 -4.78 11.01
N ILE A 421 17.06 -4.45 12.24
CA ILE A 421 18.31 -3.73 12.55
C ILE A 421 19.53 -4.66 12.47
N GLU A 422 19.38 -5.90 12.91
CA GLU A 422 20.46 -6.90 12.84
C GLU A 422 20.60 -7.55 11.46
N GLY A 423 19.67 -7.29 10.53
CA GLY A 423 19.70 -7.89 9.18
C GLY A 423 19.51 -9.41 9.20
N ILE A 424 18.73 -9.93 10.15
CA ILE A 424 18.51 -11.37 10.31
C ILE A 424 17.57 -11.86 9.20
N ALA A 425 18.00 -12.87 8.45
CA ALA A 425 17.18 -13.53 7.44
C ALA A 425 16.21 -14.52 8.11
N ILE A 426 14.92 -14.40 7.81
CA ILE A 426 13.85 -15.10 8.52
C ILE A 426 13.07 -16.01 7.58
N ALA A 427 12.67 -17.17 8.09
CA ALA A 427 11.78 -18.07 7.40
C ALA A 427 10.34 -17.51 7.37
N PRO A 428 9.58 -17.74 6.29
CA PRO A 428 8.25 -17.17 6.15
C PRO A 428 7.21 -17.63 7.19
N ARG A 429 7.45 -18.77 7.85
CA ARG A 429 6.60 -19.33 8.90
C ARG A 429 7.15 -19.07 10.31
N GLU A 430 8.18 -18.24 10.44
CA GLU A 430 8.72 -17.87 11.75
C GLU A 430 7.62 -17.22 12.59
N CYS A 431 7.39 -17.78 13.79
CA CYS A 431 6.41 -17.29 14.74
C CYS A 431 6.97 -16.07 15.49
N LEU A 432 6.17 -15.00 15.60
CA LEU A 432 6.59 -13.76 16.23
C LEU A 432 6.08 -13.58 17.65
N ASP A 433 5.05 -14.32 18.03
CA ASP A 433 4.52 -14.36 19.39
C ASP A 433 4.23 -15.81 19.78
N ASP A 434 4.94 -16.32 20.77
CA ASP A 434 4.77 -17.69 21.25
C ASP A 434 3.34 -17.96 21.76
N ASN A 435 2.59 -16.91 22.13
CA ASN A 435 1.19 -17.00 22.56
C ASN A 435 0.20 -16.99 21.40
N ASN A 436 0.66 -16.67 20.19
CA ASN A 436 -0.16 -16.64 18.98
C ASN A 436 0.60 -17.28 17.80
N PRO A 437 0.57 -18.63 17.69
CA PRO A 437 1.29 -19.37 16.65
C PRO A 437 0.92 -19.00 15.21
N ASP A 438 -0.26 -18.42 15.00
CA ASP A 438 -0.73 -17.97 13.69
C ASP A 438 -0.09 -16.63 13.27
N LEU A 439 0.54 -15.91 14.20
CA LEU A 439 1.25 -14.66 13.96
C LEU A 439 2.65 -14.92 13.42
N THR A 440 2.72 -15.14 12.11
CA THR A 440 3.95 -15.41 11.36
C THR A 440 4.41 -14.19 10.57
N ILE A 441 5.67 -14.17 10.14
CA ILE A 441 6.20 -13.13 9.23
C ILE A 441 5.30 -12.93 8.00
N ARG A 442 4.83 -14.02 7.38
CA ARG A 442 3.93 -13.92 6.23
C ARG A 442 2.50 -13.48 6.58
N SER A 443 2.01 -13.75 7.79
CA SER A 443 0.72 -13.20 8.20
C SER A 443 0.81 -11.68 8.35
N LEU A 444 1.94 -11.16 8.84
CA LEU A 444 2.21 -9.73 8.95
C LEU A 444 2.42 -9.02 7.61
N GLU A 445 2.63 -9.72 6.48
CA GLU A 445 2.60 -9.05 5.17
C GLU A 445 1.23 -8.43 4.88
N ARG A 446 0.16 -8.95 5.51
CA ARG A 446 -1.16 -8.30 5.52
C ARG A 446 -1.12 -6.94 6.17
N ASP A 447 -0.27 -6.81 7.19
CA ASP A 447 -0.19 -5.66 8.06
C ASP A 447 0.66 -4.58 7.42
N LYS A 448 0.30 -3.33 7.71
CA LYS A 448 0.75 -2.21 6.88
C LYS A 448 2.19 -1.77 7.16
N HIS A 449 2.92 -2.50 7.99
CA HIS A 449 4.08 -1.96 8.72
C HIS A 449 5.42 -2.63 8.40
N ILE A 450 5.42 -3.72 7.63
CA ILE A 450 6.65 -4.43 7.26
C ILE A 450 6.84 -4.52 5.76
N ILE A 451 8.10 -4.51 5.32
CA ILE A 451 8.47 -4.71 3.91
C ILE A 451 9.46 -5.86 3.86
N LEU A 452 9.09 -6.94 3.17
CA LEU A 452 9.96 -8.09 3.00
C LEU A 452 10.75 -7.97 1.70
N SER A 453 12.05 -8.26 1.76
CA SER A 453 12.88 -8.48 0.57
C SER A 453 13.48 -9.88 0.61
N SER A 454 13.55 -10.53 -0.56
CA SER A 454 14.23 -11.83 -0.68
C SER A 454 15.69 -11.71 -0.27
N ALA A 455 16.18 -12.65 0.54
CA ALA A 455 17.60 -12.74 0.85
C ALA A 455 18.34 -13.44 -0.30
N GLU A 456 19.20 -12.70 -1.02
CA GLU A 456 19.94 -13.16 -2.22
C GLU A 456 20.70 -14.48 -2.01
N GLN A 457 21.08 -14.80 -0.76
CA GLN A 457 21.86 -16.01 -0.41
C GLN A 457 21.02 -17.28 -0.17
N SER A 458 19.69 -17.26 -0.34
CA SER A 458 18.83 -18.39 0.07
C SER A 458 17.87 -18.90 -1.01
N ALA A 459 18.38 -19.16 -2.22
CA ALA A 459 17.61 -19.78 -3.31
C ALA A 459 16.96 -21.15 -2.95
N ARG A 460 17.33 -21.77 -1.82
CA ARG A 460 16.75 -23.04 -1.33
C ARG A 460 15.75 -22.91 -0.18
N TYR A 461 15.72 -21.81 0.57
CA TYR A 461 14.94 -21.71 1.82
C TYR A 461 13.91 -20.57 1.84
N ASN A 462 13.85 -19.73 0.79
CA ASN A 462 12.94 -18.57 0.72
C ASN A 462 13.01 -17.70 1.98
N LEU A 463 14.23 -17.34 2.42
CA LEU A 463 14.39 -16.45 3.58
C LEU A 463 14.17 -14.99 3.16
N PHE A 464 13.65 -14.20 4.09
CA PHE A 464 13.35 -12.80 3.88
C PHE A 464 14.10 -11.92 4.88
N LEU A 465 14.52 -10.74 4.43
CA LEU A 465 14.94 -9.64 5.28
C LEU A 465 13.75 -8.71 5.49
N ILE A 466 13.64 -8.16 6.70
CA ILE A 466 12.69 -7.10 7.02
C ILE A 466 13.37 -5.77 6.77
N ASN A 467 12.76 -4.94 5.92
CA ASN A 467 13.17 -3.56 5.71
C ASN A 467 12.13 -2.61 6.30
N MET A 468 12.61 -1.61 7.05
CA MET A 468 11.79 -0.50 7.53
C MET A 468 12.43 0.82 7.08
N PRO A 469 11.66 1.75 6.48
CA PRO A 469 12.09 3.13 6.35
C PRO A 469 12.56 3.68 7.69
N PHE A 470 13.55 4.56 7.69
CA PHE A 470 14.06 5.16 8.93
C PHE A 470 12.96 5.90 9.70
N TYR A 471 11.99 6.50 8.99
CA TYR A 471 10.77 7.05 9.58
C TYR A 471 10.01 6.04 10.46
N PHE A 472 9.90 4.78 10.03
CA PHE A 472 9.20 3.73 10.77
C PHE A 472 10.01 3.32 11.99
N ILE A 473 11.33 3.19 11.86
CA ILE A 473 12.24 2.92 12.99
C ILE A 473 12.08 3.97 14.08
N CYS A 474 12.04 5.26 13.70
CA CYS A 474 11.79 6.34 14.65
C CYS A 474 10.40 6.26 15.29
N LEU A 475 9.34 5.92 14.55
CA LEU A 475 7.99 5.79 15.09
C LEU A 475 7.87 4.67 16.11
N TYR A 476 8.54 3.54 15.87
CA TYR A 476 8.65 2.46 16.84
C TYR A 476 9.45 2.91 18.07
N ASN A 477 10.60 3.57 17.89
CA ASN A 477 11.39 4.06 19.01
C ASN A 477 10.67 5.10 19.87
N ASP A 478 9.82 5.95 19.28
CA ASP A 478 8.99 6.91 20.03
C ASP A 478 8.08 6.23 21.06
N VAL A 479 7.65 4.98 20.81
CA VAL A 479 6.77 4.21 21.68
C VAL A 479 7.58 3.27 22.58
N LEU A 480 8.53 2.54 22.00
CA LEU A 480 9.32 1.54 22.71
C LEU A 480 10.38 2.20 23.61
N CYS A 481 10.79 3.44 23.34
CA CYS A 481 11.79 4.17 24.11
C CYS A 481 13.12 3.38 24.25
N ILE A 482 13.61 2.77 23.15
CA ILE A 482 14.86 1.99 23.15
C ILE A 482 16.07 2.90 23.40
N VAL A 483 16.06 4.08 22.77
CA VAL A 483 17.00 5.19 23.01
C VAL A 483 16.25 6.52 23.04
N SER A 484 16.92 7.56 23.57
CA SER A 484 16.33 8.89 23.67
C SER A 484 15.87 9.45 22.30
N PRO A 485 14.64 9.99 22.20
CA PRO A 485 14.11 10.59 20.97
C PRO A 485 14.88 11.82 20.45
N THR A 486 15.80 12.38 21.26
CA THR A 486 16.61 13.56 20.87
C THR A 486 17.51 13.30 19.67
N LEU A 487 17.76 12.04 19.30
CA LEU A 487 18.52 11.64 18.12
C LEU A 487 18.04 12.32 16.83
N ILE A 488 16.73 12.48 16.60
CA ILE A 488 16.19 13.04 15.35
C ILE A 488 16.63 14.49 15.17
N ARG A 489 16.61 15.30 16.24
CA ARG A 489 17.04 16.70 16.17
C ARG A 489 18.53 16.81 15.87
N LYS A 490 19.33 15.87 16.41
CA LYS A 490 20.78 15.82 16.17
C LYS A 490 21.12 15.35 14.75
N LEU A 491 20.39 14.36 14.23
CA LEU A 491 20.56 13.82 12.86
C LEU A 491 20.53 14.87 11.76
N TYR A 492 19.73 15.91 11.97
CA TYR A 492 19.49 16.98 10.99
C TYR A 492 20.19 18.30 11.33
N ASP A 493 21.03 18.32 12.37
CA ASP A 493 21.89 19.46 12.67
C ASP A 493 23.00 19.57 11.60
N ASN A 494 23.30 20.80 11.17
CA ASN A 494 24.41 21.10 10.26
C ASN A 494 25.77 20.61 10.80
N ARG A 495 25.90 20.42 12.12
CA ARG A 495 27.14 19.99 12.78
C ARG A 495 27.21 18.51 13.09
N MET A 496 26.21 17.70 12.68
CA MET A 496 26.17 16.30 13.08
C MET A 496 27.41 15.52 12.59
N TYR A 497 28.24 15.10 13.53
CA TYR A 497 29.38 14.25 13.28
C TYR A 497 28.93 12.78 13.22
N TRP A 498 29.49 12.00 12.29
CA TRP A 498 29.22 10.56 12.12
C TRP A 498 29.28 9.75 13.44
N LYS A 499 30.06 10.22 14.41
CA LYS A 499 30.23 9.61 15.74
C LYS A 499 28.97 9.67 16.60
N GLU A 500 28.20 10.75 16.50
CA GLU A 500 26.94 10.87 17.24
C GLU A 500 25.98 9.78 16.76
N PHE A 501 25.83 9.63 15.45
CA PHE A 501 25.03 8.54 14.88
C PHE A 501 25.50 7.17 15.38
N LEU A 502 26.81 6.91 15.32
CA LEU A 502 27.38 5.64 15.75
C LEU A 502 27.11 5.36 17.24
N ALA A 503 27.18 6.37 18.12
CA ALA A 503 26.91 6.22 19.54
C ALA A 503 25.45 5.82 19.81
N TYR A 504 24.51 6.50 19.17
CA TYR A 504 23.10 6.18 19.29
C TYR A 504 22.75 4.84 18.64
N HIS A 505 23.36 4.51 17.51
CA HIS A 505 23.18 3.22 16.86
C HIS A 505 23.65 2.06 17.75
N GLU A 506 24.81 2.21 18.39
CA GLU A 506 25.36 1.22 19.31
C GLU A 506 24.49 1.04 20.55
N ALA A 507 24.07 2.15 21.17
CA ALA A 507 23.15 2.11 22.29
C ALA A 507 21.81 1.48 21.89
N PHE A 508 21.32 1.77 20.68
CA PHE A 508 20.08 1.22 20.15
C PHE A 508 20.16 -0.30 20.00
N ARG A 509 21.19 -0.82 19.30
CA ARG A 509 21.39 -2.26 19.11
C ARG A 509 21.57 -3.01 20.43
N THR A 510 22.39 -2.48 21.34
CA THR A 510 22.63 -3.07 22.65
C THR A 510 21.36 -3.13 23.49
N ASN A 511 20.65 -2.01 23.62
CA ASN A 511 19.42 -1.94 24.41
C ASN A 511 18.32 -2.82 23.83
N LEU A 512 18.24 -2.89 22.49
CA LEU A 512 17.31 -3.76 21.79
C LEU A 512 17.61 -5.24 22.05
N ALA A 513 18.88 -5.66 21.97
CA ALA A 513 19.30 -7.02 22.28
C ALA A 513 18.97 -7.42 23.73
N ILE A 514 19.22 -6.52 24.69
CA ILE A 514 18.88 -6.73 26.10
C ILE A 514 17.37 -6.94 26.27
N ARG A 515 16.55 -6.12 25.60
CA ARG A 515 15.08 -6.26 25.64
C ARG A 515 14.58 -7.53 24.97
N MET A 516 15.35 -8.10 24.03
CA MET A 516 15.11 -9.44 23.49
C MET A 516 15.58 -10.57 24.42
N GLY A 517 16.05 -10.25 25.63
CA GLY A 517 16.47 -11.22 26.64
C GLY A 517 17.94 -11.63 26.55
N LYS A 518 18.74 -11.03 25.67
CA LYS A 518 20.18 -11.31 25.61
C LYS A 518 20.89 -10.70 26.81
N THR A 519 21.67 -11.50 27.53
CA THR A 519 22.53 -11.04 28.63
C THR A 519 23.99 -10.86 28.22
N THR A 520 24.40 -11.53 27.15
CA THR A 520 25.74 -11.50 26.57
C THR A 520 25.66 -11.53 25.05
N MET A 521 26.65 -10.95 24.38
CA MET A 521 26.89 -11.09 22.93
C MET A 521 28.39 -11.17 22.68
N THR A 522 28.80 -11.82 21.60
CA THR A 522 30.20 -11.79 21.17
C THR A 522 30.54 -10.47 20.50
N LEU A 523 31.82 -10.10 20.46
CA LEU A 523 32.28 -8.95 19.69
C LEU A 523 31.95 -9.09 18.20
N ARG A 524 31.91 -10.31 17.67
CA ARG A 524 31.46 -10.61 16.30
C ARG A 524 29.99 -10.24 16.09
N GLU A 525 29.12 -10.56 17.05
CA GLU A 525 27.70 -10.19 16.96
C GLU A 525 27.48 -8.68 17.10
N LEU A 526 28.25 -8.01 17.97
CA LEU A 526 28.17 -6.56 18.15
C LEU A 526 28.76 -5.80 16.95
N TYR A 527 29.85 -6.29 16.35
CA TYR A 527 30.54 -5.64 15.25
C TYR A 527 30.73 -6.59 14.05
N PRO A 528 29.65 -6.97 13.35
CA PRO A 528 29.69 -8.00 12.30
C PRO A 528 30.50 -7.60 11.06
N SER A 529 30.86 -6.31 10.92
CA SER A 529 31.66 -5.79 9.80
C SER A 529 33.07 -5.38 10.20
N ALA A 530 33.52 -5.72 11.41
CA ALA A 530 34.89 -5.47 11.83
C ALA A 530 35.85 -6.50 11.20
N ASP A 531 37.05 -6.04 10.85
CA ASP A 531 38.05 -6.81 10.09
C ASP A 531 38.59 -7.99 10.91
N GLU A 532 38.60 -9.20 10.34
CA GLU A 532 38.81 -10.49 11.03
C GLU A 532 40.24 -10.72 11.56
N SER A 533 41.10 -9.70 11.53
CA SER A 533 42.53 -9.83 11.86
C SER A 533 42.83 -9.98 13.36
N ASP A 534 41.82 -9.93 14.25
CA ASP A 534 42.01 -9.97 15.71
C ASP A 534 41.43 -11.24 16.40
N VAL A 535 42.20 -11.78 17.34
CA VAL A 535 42.00 -13.05 18.08
C VAL A 535 40.84 -12.99 19.12
N HIS A 536 39.99 -11.96 19.06
CA HIS A 536 39.04 -11.63 20.14
C HIS A 536 37.57 -11.57 19.73
N PHE A 537 37.22 -11.85 18.47
CA PHE A 537 35.84 -11.76 17.99
C PHE A 537 34.84 -12.68 18.71
N ASP A 538 35.30 -13.84 19.15
CA ASP A 538 34.45 -14.80 19.87
C ASP A 538 34.42 -14.53 21.38
N MET A 539 35.05 -13.44 21.85
CA MET A 539 34.95 -12.98 23.23
C MET A 539 33.50 -12.57 23.52
N SER A 540 32.89 -13.25 24.49
CA SER A 540 31.56 -12.91 24.98
C SER A 540 31.65 -11.73 25.95
N VAL A 541 30.82 -10.73 25.71
CA VAL A 541 30.74 -9.50 26.49
C VAL A 541 29.37 -9.41 27.14
N LYS A 542 29.34 -9.08 28.44
CA LYS A 542 28.09 -8.88 29.16
C LYS A 542 27.44 -7.58 28.72
N LEU A 543 26.18 -7.67 28.32
CA LEU A 543 25.40 -6.51 27.91
C LEU A 543 24.89 -5.75 29.13
N LYS A 544 24.93 -4.42 29.03
CA LYS A 544 24.31 -3.51 30.00
C LYS A 544 23.56 -2.43 29.24
N PRO A 545 22.42 -1.93 29.77
CA PRO A 545 21.71 -0.83 29.13
C PRO A 545 22.62 0.39 28.98
N LEU A 546 22.69 0.91 27.76
CA LEU A 546 23.55 2.02 27.39
C LEU A 546 22.73 3.30 27.25
N ARG A 547 23.23 4.37 27.88
CA ARG A 547 22.80 5.76 27.65
C ARG A 547 23.87 6.49 26.86
N VAL A 548 23.47 7.35 25.91
CA VAL A 548 24.41 8.21 25.19
C VAL A 548 24.55 9.53 25.93
N CYS A 549 25.78 9.95 26.21
CA CYS A 549 26.12 11.20 26.87
C CYS A 549 27.13 11.99 26.02
N GLU A 550 26.98 13.31 25.98
CA GLU A 550 27.98 14.19 25.37
C GLU A 550 28.78 14.87 26.47
N ALA A 551 30.10 14.70 26.47
CA ALA A 551 30.95 15.33 27.47
C ALA A 551 31.38 16.74 27.06
N ASN A 552 31.49 17.65 28.03
CA ASN A 552 32.14 18.96 27.83
C ASN A 552 33.65 18.78 27.62
N GLU A 553 34.26 17.85 28.34
CA GLU A 553 35.69 17.63 28.42
C GLU A 553 36.18 16.52 27.47
N GLN A 554 37.50 16.40 27.32
CA GLN A 554 38.11 15.43 26.42
C GLN A 554 38.35 14.08 27.10
N PHE A 555 37.62 13.05 26.69
CA PHE A 555 37.86 11.68 27.14
C PHE A 555 39.01 11.01 26.36
N PRO A 556 39.85 10.13 26.96
CA PRO A 556 39.93 9.73 28.37
C PRO A 556 40.82 10.63 29.24
N PHE A 557 41.33 11.74 28.69
CA PHE A 557 42.39 12.54 29.32
C PHE A 557 41.88 13.42 30.47
N THR A 558 40.63 13.86 30.43
CA THR A 558 40.03 14.72 31.46
C THR A 558 39.07 13.92 32.33
N ASN A 559 39.19 14.10 33.65
CA ASN A 559 38.27 13.57 34.65
C ASN A 559 38.15 14.57 35.81
N PRO A 560 36.94 14.79 36.38
CA PRO A 560 35.66 14.20 36.00
C PRO A 560 35.15 14.71 34.64
N LEU A 561 34.28 13.95 33.99
CA LEU A 561 33.54 14.39 32.80
C LEU A 561 32.18 14.93 33.24
N THR A 562 31.69 15.97 32.57
CA THR A 562 30.36 16.55 32.77
C THR A 562 29.53 16.50 31.49
N GLU A 563 28.22 16.24 31.62
CA GLU A 563 27.32 16.15 30.48
C GLU A 563 26.95 17.53 29.95
N LYS A 564 26.95 17.70 28.62
CA LYS A 564 26.67 18.99 27.98
C LYS A 564 25.26 19.52 28.25
N SER A 565 24.30 18.65 28.53
CA SER A 565 22.89 19.05 28.68
C SER A 565 22.61 19.76 29.99
N ASP A 566 23.22 19.31 31.08
CA ASP A 566 22.89 19.74 32.46
C ASP A 566 24.14 20.02 33.31
N GLY A 567 25.34 19.67 32.86
CA GLY A 567 26.59 19.82 33.60
C GLY A 567 26.83 18.76 34.66
N GLU A 568 25.98 17.73 34.74
CA GLU A 568 26.09 16.66 35.74
C GLU A 568 27.29 15.74 35.45
N ILE A 569 27.89 15.18 36.50
CA ILE A 569 29.06 14.31 36.36
C ILE A 569 28.65 13.00 35.67
N ILE A 570 29.36 12.64 34.59
CA ILE A 570 29.16 11.38 33.88
C ILE A 570 29.92 10.26 34.60
N ASP A 571 29.18 9.30 35.18
CA ASP A 571 29.76 8.06 35.71
C ASP A 571 30.07 7.06 34.59
N TRP A 572 31.15 7.35 33.86
CA TRP A 572 31.60 6.49 32.77
C TRP A 572 32.23 5.18 33.23
N LYS A 573 32.66 5.09 34.50
CA LYS A 573 33.25 3.88 35.08
C LYS A 573 32.21 2.79 35.35
N SER A 574 30.92 3.15 35.42
CA SER A 574 29.81 2.19 35.48
C SER A 574 29.76 1.24 34.27
N GLY A 575 30.26 1.68 33.11
CA GLY A 575 30.12 1.00 31.82
C GLY A 575 28.69 1.05 31.26
N LEU A 576 27.85 1.97 31.75
CA LEU A 576 26.45 2.15 31.32
C LEU A 576 26.27 3.28 30.30
N VAL A 577 27.36 3.93 29.89
CA VAL A 577 27.30 5.13 29.04
C VAL A 577 28.22 5.02 27.83
N VAL A 578 27.72 5.51 26.69
CA VAL A 578 28.51 5.76 25.48
C VAL A 578 28.82 7.25 25.45
N ILE A 579 30.10 7.61 25.53
CA ILE A 579 30.54 9.00 25.58
C ILE A 579 30.87 9.50 24.18
N ILE A 580 30.23 10.59 23.78
CA ILE A 580 30.62 11.37 22.61
C ILE A 580 31.60 12.45 23.06
N ASN A 581 32.81 12.38 22.52
CA ASN A 581 33.92 13.28 22.83
C ASN A 581 33.85 14.57 21.97
N SER A 582 34.32 15.68 22.52
CA SER A 582 34.47 16.96 21.81
C SER A 582 35.64 16.95 20.81
N SER A 583 36.64 16.09 21.00
CA SER A 583 37.74 15.88 20.05
C SER A 583 37.50 14.67 19.14
N MET A 584 38.28 14.54 18.07
CA MET A 584 37.99 13.69 16.92
C MET A 584 37.97 12.14 17.15
N GLN A 585 37.77 11.62 18.36
CA GLN A 585 37.82 10.19 18.69
C GLN A 585 36.56 9.68 19.43
N MET A 586 36.16 8.43 19.19
CA MET A 586 35.08 7.73 19.90
C MET A 586 35.71 6.59 20.71
N GLY A 587 35.30 6.42 21.97
CA GLY A 587 35.78 5.33 22.82
C GLY A 587 34.61 4.47 23.30
N LEU A 588 34.58 3.20 22.88
CA LEU A 588 33.68 2.17 23.40
C LEU A 588 34.47 1.33 24.41
N TRP A 589 34.02 1.30 25.66
CA TRP A 589 34.70 0.57 26.74
C TRP A 589 33.81 -0.53 27.28
N PHE A 590 34.22 -1.76 27.04
CA PHE A 590 33.61 -2.94 27.64
C PHE A 590 34.39 -3.34 28.87
N LYS A 591 33.72 -3.39 30.03
CA LYS A 591 34.33 -3.89 31.25
C LYS A 591 34.43 -5.41 31.15
N LYS A 592 35.66 -5.93 31.09
CA LYS A 592 35.95 -7.35 31.28
C LYS A 592 35.76 -7.66 32.76
N ASP A 593 34.62 -8.22 33.12
CA ASP A 593 34.48 -8.86 34.42
C ASP A 593 35.25 -10.19 34.33
N ALA A 594 36.25 -10.35 35.19
CA ALA A 594 37.15 -11.49 35.26
C ALA A 594 36.45 -12.75 35.79
#